data_AF-E4PSG8-F1
#
_entry.id   AF-E4PSG8-F1
#
_cell.length_a   1.000
_cell.length_b   1.000
_cell.length_c   1.000
_cell.angle_alpha   90.00
_cell.angle_beta   90.00
_cell.angle_gamma   90.00
#
_symmetry.space_group_name_H-M   'P 1'
#
loop_
_entity.id
_entity.type
_entity.pdbx_description
1 polymer ?
#
loop_
_entity_poly.entity_id
_entity_poly.type
_entity_poly.pdbx_seq_one_letter_code
_entity_poly.pdbx_strand_id
1 'polypeptide(L)'
;MHNRGEDSEKDSKNSLLNEKPISKYVIWALYDDAESSYQKAIKKYFDNEFIVYSIGINDPSKIKFKESENYKYKQIDLSLLNFNLINQLKQLEKPDIILASPPCESWSGADCGGKMFAKITTTSEKVEDDTSIWKVRNKKYYDEYNKTAHPVKRRLFLQKEIGRILGISTIGATIHIIQTFKPKIWIIENPATSKTWDFQKHHWDFHNKFYENKIYYSSYDIDFSLKPTIFKSNIKLDLLTNRNKGNNDHMARGSYSKRSSIPSELIKDIINQIKIKLNKKSK
;
A
#
# COMPACT_ATOMS: atom_id res chain seq x y z
N MET A 1 82.14 -14.36 9.89
CA MET A 1 81.32 -15.15 8.94
C MET A 1 79.94 -14.47 8.94
N HIS A 2 79.56 -13.62 8.00
CA HIS A 2 79.41 -13.78 6.54
C HIS A 2 78.23 -14.69 6.13
N ASN A 3 77.04 -14.07 6.06
CA ASN A 3 76.09 -14.01 4.91
C ASN A 3 75.38 -15.26 4.35
N ARG A 4 74.04 -15.11 4.17
CA ARG A 4 73.11 -15.80 3.22
C ARG A 4 72.92 -17.31 3.50
N GLY A 5 71.78 -17.97 3.33
CA GLY A 5 70.44 -17.62 2.86
C GLY A 5 69.53 -18.86 2.96
N GLU A 6 68.28 -18.93 2.46
CA GLU A 6 67.33 -17.94 1.92
C GLU A 6 65.94 -18.68 1.80
N ASP A 7 64.81 -17.96 1.60
CA ASP A 7 63.46 -18.40 1.16
C ASP A 7 62.64 -19.55 1.81
N SER A 8 61.41 -19.23 2.26
CA SER A 8 60.17 -19.76 1.61
C SER A 8 58.86 -19.07 2.05
N GLU A 9 57.91 -19.17 1.12
CA GLU A 9 56.62 -18.47 0.93
C GLU A 9 55.57 -18.33 2.05
N LYS A 10 54.76 -17.26 1.90
CA LYS A 10 53.29 -17.18 2.10
C LYS A 10 52.66 -17.75 3.39
N ASP A 11 52.05 -16.86 4.18
CA ASP A 11 50.63 -17.06 4.52
C ASP A 11 49.90 -15.72 4.72
N SER A 12 49.11 -15.33 3.71
CA SER A 12 48.24 -14.14 3.76
C SER A 12 46.86 -14.55 4.26
N LYS A 13 46.55 -14.28 5.54
CA LYS A 13 45.20 -14.48 6.07
C LYS A 13 44.64 -13.24 6.76
N ASN A 14 43.83 -12.53 5.97
CA ASN A 14 42.67 -11.72 6.37
C ASN A 14 42.48 -11.54 7.89
N SER A 15 42.90 -10.39 8.42
CA SER A 15 42.13 -9.77 9.50
C SER A 15 40.77 -9.40 8.92
N LEU A 16 39.81 -10.33 9.04
CA LEU A 16 38.41 -10.09 8.72
C LEU A 16 37.95 -8.83 9.46
N LEU A 17 37.81 -7.74 8.71
CA LEU A 17 37.05 -6.59 9.14
C LEU A 17 35.68 -7.12 9.55
N ASN A 18 35.27 -6.85 10.79
CA ASN A 18 33.91 -7.07 11.23
C ASN A 18 33.00 -6.11 10.44
N GLU A 19 32.62 -6.52 9.23
CA GLU A 19 31.52 -5.94 8.50
C GLU A 19 30.29 -6.07 9.39
N LYS A 20 29.91 -4.95 10.03
CA LYS A 20 28.58 -4.85 10.66
C LYS A 20 27.57 -5.27 9.59
N PRO A 21 26.69 -6.25 9.85
CA PRO A 21 25.69 -6.64 8.88
C PRO A 21 24.91 -5.38 8.49
N ILE A 22 24.80 -5.13 7.19
CA ILE A 22 23.97 -4.05 6.65
C ILE A 22 22.58 -4.27 7.23
N SER A 23 22.12 -3.38 8.13
CA SER A 23 20.84 -3.55 8.79
C SER A 23 19.75 -3.50 7.72
N LYS A 24 19.10 -4.65 7.49
CA LYS A 24 18.05 -4.78 6.47
C LYS A 24 16.96 -3.76 6.76
N TYR A 25 16.51 -3.07 5.71
CA TYR A 25 15.41 -2.11 5.87
C TYR A 25 14.12 -2.86 6.21
N VAL A 26 13.34 -2.31 7.14
CA VAL A 26 12.06 -2.91 7.56
C VAL A 26 10.91 -2.35 6.72
N ILE A 27 10.18 -3.25 6.06
CA ILE A 27 8.97 -2.96 5.28
C ILE A 27 7.76 -3.44 6.07
N TRP A 28 6.80 -2.54 6.32
CA TRP A 28 5.42 -2.92 6.65
C TRP A 28 4.57 -2.85 5.40
N ALA A 29 4.06 -4.00 4.95
CA ALA A 29 3.10 -4.16 3.88
C ALA A 29 1.69 -4.23 4.49
N LEU A 30 1.05 -3.07 4.62
CA LEU A 30 -0.27 -2.91 5.22
C LEU A 30 -1.37 -3.36 4.24
N TYR A 31 -2.32 -4.15 4.73
CA TYR A 31 -3.41 -4.78 3.97
C TYR A 31 -2.91 -5.79 2.90
N ASP A 32 -1.72 -6.37 3.09
CA ASP A 32 -1.08 -7.32 2.17
C ASP A 32 -1.40 -8.79 2.51
N ASP A 33 -2.65 -9.06 2.90
CA ASP A 33 -3.09 -10.35 3.48
C ASP A 33 -4.06 -11.13 2.57
N ALA A 34 -4.47 -10.57 1.43
CA ALA A 34 -5.41 -11.22 0.48
C ALA A 34 -4.69 -12.04 -0.60
N GLU A 35 -3.99 -11.39 -1.52
CA GLU A 35 -3.07 -12.05 -2.47
C GLU A 35 -1.59 -11.89 -2.08
N SER A 36 -1.29 -11.08 -1.08
CA SER A 36 0.06 -10.75 -0.60
C SER A 36 1.01 -10.34 -1.73
N SER A 37 0.55 -9.42 -2.58
CA SER A 37 1.26 -8.98 -3.77
C SER A 37 2.62 -8.38 -3.42
N TYR A 38 2.70 -7.51 -2.40
CA TYR A 38 3.96 -6.88 -2.01
C TYR A 38 4.96 -7.92 -1.53
N GLN A 39 4.57 -8.73 -0.54
CA GLN A 39 5.46 -9.69 0.09
C GLN A 39 5.94 -10.79 -0.88
N LYS A 40 5.06 -11.29 -1.77
CA LYS A 40 5.47 -12.24 -2.82
C LYS A 40 6.43 -11.63 -3.84
N ALA A 41 6.20 -10.39 -4.28
CA ALA A 41 7.08 -9.73 -5.23
C ALA A 41 8.45 -9.39 -4.58
N ILE A 42 8.46 -8.91 -3.34
CA ILE A 42 9.71 -8.62 -2.61
C ILE A 42 10.50 -9.91 -2.39
N LYS A 43 9.84 -11.01 -1.98
CA LYS A 43 10.48 -12.33 -1.84
C LYS A 43 11.03 -12.86 -3.18
N LYS A 44 10.36 -12.58 -4.30
CA LYS A 44 10.78 -13.04 -5.65
C LYS A 44 12.00 -12.30 -6.19
N TYR A 45 12.11 -10.98 -5.98
CA TYR A 45 13.12 -10.15 -6.65
C TYR A 45 14.23 -9.60 -5.73
N PHE A 46 14.01 -9.57 -4.42
CA PHE A 46 14.91 -8.96 -3.43
C PHE A 46 15.02 -9.85 -2.19
N ASP A 47 15.22 -11.15 -2.41
CA ASP A 47 15.22 -12.12 -1.31
C ASP A 47 16.30 -11.78 -0.27
N ASN A 48 15.91 -11.79 0.99
CA ASN A 48 16.74 -11.50 2.15
C ASN A 48 17.36 -10.09 2.21
N GLU A 49 17.03 -9.16 1.31
CA GLU A 49 17.48 -7.75 1.36
C GLU A 49 16.68 -6.90 2.37
N PHE A 50 15.47 -7.33 2.72
CA PHE A 50 14.52 -6.62 3.57
C PHE A 50 13.97 -7.54 4.66
N ILE A 51 13.47 -6.95 5.75
CA ILE A 51 12.55 -7.62 6.68
C ILE A 51 11.14 -7.15 6.34
N VAL A 52 10.26 -8.05 5.92
CA VAL A 52 8.90 -7.73 5.47
C VAL A 52 7.87 -8.27 6.45
N TYR A 53 7.05 -7.37 6.99
CA TYR A 53 5.84 -7.71 7.74
C TYR A 53 4.61 -7.43 6.85
N SER A 54 3.93 -8.47 6.37
CA SER A 54 2.57 -8.30 5.83
C SER A 54 1.60 -8.25 7.00
N ILE A 55 0.78 -7.20 7.06
CA ILE A 55 -0.10 -6.91 8.19
C ILE A 55 -1.54 -6.78 7.69
N GLY A 56 -2.46 -7.50 8.33
CA GLY A 56 -3.87 -7.52 7.93
C GLY A 56 -4.78 -8.25 8.91
N ILE A 57 -6.01 -8.54 8.52
CA ILE A 57 -7.05 -9.14 9.37
C ILE A 57 -7.33 -10.60 9.06
N ASN A 58 -6.91 -11.10 7.90
CA ASN A 58 -7.17 -12.47 7.48
C ASN A 58 -6.57 -13.49 8.47
N ASP A 59 -7.26 -14.61 8.59
CA ASP A 59 -6.79 -15.77 9.34
C ASP A 59 -5.43 -16.24 8.79
N PRO A 60 -4.40 -16.48 9.63
CA PRO A 60 -3.10 -16.98 9.19
C PRO A 60 -3.17 -18.22 8.29
N SER A 61 -4.16 -19.11 8.48
CA SER A 61 -4.37 -20.30 7.64
C SER A 61 -4.78 -19.98 6.19
N LYS A 62 -5.26 -18.77 5.92
CA LYS A 62 -5.67 -18.31 4.58
C LYS A 62 -4.55 -17.58 3.83
N ILE A 63 -3.42 -17.32 4.49
CA ILE A 63 -2.30 -16.56 3.92
C ILE A 63 -1.57 -17.40 2.87
N LYS A 64 -1.43 -16.84 1.67
CA LYS A 64 -0.92 -17.54 0.49
C LYS A 64 0.61 -17.50 0.36
N PHE A 65 1.33 -17.39 1.47
CA PHE A 65 2.78 -17.40 1.53
C PHE A 65 3.25 -18.16 2.78
N LYS A 66 4.48 -18.68 2.73
CA LYS A 66 5.13 -19.29 3.91
C LYS A 66 5.93 -18.22 4.65
N GLU A 67 5.75 -18.13 5.97
CA GLU A 67 6.61 -17.30 6.81
C GLU A 67 8.05 -17.81 6.82
N SER A 68 8.99 -16.91 7.06
CA SER A 68 10.41 -17.16 7.28
C SER A 68 11.03 -16.01 8.08
N GLU A 69 12.30 -16.13 8.47
CA GLU A 69 13.00 -15.13 9.28
C GLU A 69 12.81 -13.67 8.80
N ASN A 70 12.91 -13.46 7.48
CA ASN A 70 12.82 -12.15 6.84
C ASN A 70 11.40 -11.81 6.32
N TYR A 71 10.43 -12.72 6.40
CA TYR A 71 9.09 -12.54 5.79
C TYR A 71 8.01 -13.09 6.73
N LYS A 72 7.27 -12.19 7.38
CA LYS A 72 6.36 -12.51 8.49
C LYS A 72 4.94 -12.04 8.19
N TYR A 73 3.94 -12.76 8.69
CA TYR A 73 2.56 -12.30 8.78
C TYR A 73 2.24 -11.80 10.19
N LYS A 74 1.41 -10.76 10.29
CA LYS A 74 0.87 -10.27 11.56
C LYS A 74 -0.61 -9.94 11.42
N GLN A 75 -1.44 -10.71 12.12
CA GLN A 75 -2.88 -10.46 12.18
C GLN A 75 -3.16 -9.31 13.16
N ILE A 76 -3.45 -8.13 12.63
CA ILE A 76 -3.72 -6.87 13.36
C ILE A 76 -4.84 -6.15 12.60
N ASP A 77 -5.91 -5.75 13.30
CA ASP A 77 -6.93 -4.89 12.68
C ASP A 77 -6.38 -3.49 12.44
N LEU A 78 -6.10 -3.18 11.18
CA LEU A 78 -5.59 -1.90 10.69
C LEU A 78 -6.74 -0.88 10.52
N SER A 79 -7.64 -0.79 11.48
CA SER A 79 -8.78 0.13 11.49
C SER A 79 -8.76 1.02 12.73
N LEU A 80 -9.35 2.22 12.65
CA LEU A 80 -9.51 3.11 13.81
C LEU A 80 -10.48 2.57 14.87
N LEU A 81 -11.22 1.50 14.59
CA LEU A 81 -12.04 0.80 15.60
C LEU A 81 -11.18 -0.09 16.50
N ASN A 82 -9.95 -0.40 16.10
CA ASN A 82 -8.96 -1.05 16.95
C ASN A 82 -8.23 -0.01 17.80
N PHE A 83 -8.75 0.27 18.99
CA PHE A 83 -8.13 1.18 19.96
C PHE A 83 -6.73 0.75 20.43
N ASN A 84 -6.32 -0.51 20.19
CA ASN A 84 -4.99 -1.03 20.50
C ASN A 84 -4.01 -1.02 19.32
N LEU A 85 -4.42 -0.56 18.14
CA LEU A 85 -3.66 -0.60 16.88
C LEU A 85 -2.19 -0.16 17.03
N ILE A 86 -1.95 1.03 17.59
CA ILE A 86 -0.60 1.57 17.75
C ILE A 86 0.22 0.76 18.77
N ASN A 87 -0.41 0.22 19.81
CA ASN A 87 0.28 -0.60 20.81
C ASN A 87 0.68 -1.97 20.25
N GLN A 88 -0.17 -2.59 19.43
CA GLN A 88 0.17 -3.83 18.72
C GLN A 88 1.29 -3.59 17.70
N LEU A 89 1.23 -2.50 16.92
CA LEU A 89 2.27 -2.16 15.95
C LEU A 89 3.62 -1.80 16.60
N LYS A 90 3.63 -1.23 17.82
CA LYS A 90 4.86 -0.99 18.60
C LYS A 90 5.58 -2.27 19.04
N GLN A 91 4.92 -3.43 19.03
CA GLN A 91 5.55 -4.73 19.32
C GLN A 91 6.33 -5.28 18.12
N LEU A 92 6.15 -4.69 16.94
CA LEU A 92 6.90 -5.03 15.74
C LEU A 92 8.14 -4.14 15.62
N GLU A 93 9.12 -4.64 14.86
CA GLU A 93 10.28 -3.85 14.47
C GLU A 93 9.82 -2.61 13.66
N LYS A 94 10.36 -1.44 14.02
CA LYS A 94 9.92 -0.15 13.49
C LYS A 94 10.17 -0.06 11.98
N PRO A 95 9.21 0.42 11.16
CA PRO A 95 9.35 0.42 9.71
C PRO A 95 10.24 1.56 9.23
N ASP A 96 11.15 1.25 8.30
CA ASP A 96 11.77 2.23 7.43
C ASP A 96 10.86 2.60 6.26
N ILE A 97 10.06 1.65 5.80
CA ILE A 97 9.22 1.73 4.61
C ILE A 97 7.81 1.25 4.98
N ILE A 98 6.79 2.02 4.57
CA ILE A 98 5.39 1.58 4.59
C ILE A 98 4.86 1.48 3.16
N LEU A 99 4.32 0.32 2.80
CA LEU A 99 3.57 0.09 1.56
C LEU A 99 2.13 -0.28 1.98
N ALA A 100 1.11 0.44 1.51
CA ALA A 100 -0.25 0.25 1.99
C ALA A 100 -1.29 0.22 0.86
N SER A 101 -2.14 -0.81 0.82
CA SER A 101 -3.29 -0.92 -0.09
C SER A 101 -4.62 -0.95 0.67
N PRO A 102 -5.02 0.15 1.35
CA PRO A 102 -6.25 0.18 2.14
C PRO A 102 -7.52 -0.08 1.29
N PRO A 103 -8.53 -0.81 1.82
CA PRO A 103 -9.73 -1.19 1.08
C PRO A 103 -10.41 -0.04 0.31
N CYS A 104 -10.72 -0.27 -0.97
CA CYS A 104 -11.16 0.79 -1.89
C CYS A 104 -12.67 0.80 -2.22
N GLU A 105 -13.45 -0.16 -1.70
CA GLU A 105 -14.88 -0.36 -2.02
C GLU A 105 -15.78 0.80 -1.57
N SER A 106 -15.38 1.45 -0.47
CA SER A 106 -16.01 2.63 0.12
C SER A 106 -15.84 3.88 -0.74
N TRP A 107 -14.73 3.94 -1.47
CA TRP A 107 -14.15 5.17 -1.99
C TRP A 107 -14.19 5.26 -3.51
N SER A 108 -14.14 4.14 -4.23
CA SER A 108 -14.00 4.09 -5.69
C SER A 108 -15.33 3.89 -6.42
N GLY A 109 -15.40 4.38 -7.66
CA GLY A 109 -16.53 4.12 -8.57
C GLY A 109 -16.38 2.84 -9.39
N ALA A 110 -15.37 2.02 -9.11
CA ALA A 110 -14.98 0.87 -9.93
C ALA A 110 -16.02 -0.26 -9.99
N ASP A 111 -16.96 -0.26 -9.05
CA ASP A 111 -18.06 -1.22 -8.91
C ASP A 111 -19.34 -0.74 -9.66
N CYS A 112 -19.76 0.51 -9.42
CA CYS A 112 -20.86 1.16 -10.14
C CYS A 112 -20.92 2.67 -9.82
N GLY A 113 -21.78 3.40 -10.53
CA GLY A 113 -22.11 4.80 -10.23
C GLY A 113 -22.78 5.04 -8.87
N GLY A 114 -23.18 3.98 -8.14
CA GLY A 114 -23.83 4.00 -6.82
C GLY A 114 -22.90 4.11 -5.61
N LYS A 115 -21.70 4.69 -5.77
CA LYS A 115 -20.73 4.98 -4.69
C LYS A 115 -21.31 5.89 -3.60
N MET A 116 -21.02 5.59 -2.33
CA MET A 116 -21.69 6.26 -1.20
C MET A 116 -21.23 7.70 -0.95
N PHE A 117 -19.93 8.00 -1.10
CA PHE A 117 -19.43 9.38 -1.11
C PHE A 117 -19.67 10.04 -2.48
N ALA A 118 -20.65 10.93 -2.57
CA ALA A 118 -20.93 11.71 -3.77
C ALA A 118 -19.96 12.90 -3.92
N LYS A 119 -19.70 13.64 -2.84
CA LYS A 119 -18.79 14.80 -2.83
C LYS A 119 -18.07 14.89 -1.48
N ILE A 120 -16.81 15.31 -1.50
CA ILE A 120 -16.06 15.82 -0.34
C ILE A 120 -15.46 17.14 -0.83
N THR A 121 -15.73 18.24 -0.14
CA THR A 121 -15.16 19.58 -0.43
C THR A 121 -15.06 20.40 0.85
N THR A 122 -14.37 21.51 0.77
CA THR A 122 -14.32 22.55 1.80
C THR A 122 -15.42 23.60 1.56
N THR A 123 -15.72 24.37 2.60
CA THR A 123 -16.42 25.67 2.55
C THR A 123 -15.75 26.62 3.55
N SER A 124 -16.02 27.91 3.41
CA SER A 124 -15.47 28.97 4.24
C SER A 124 -16.55 29.56 5.14
N GLU A 125 -16.55 29.18 6.42
CA GLU A 125 -17.49 29.72 7.43
C GLU A 125 -16.81 30.21 8.72
N LYS A 126 -15.58 29.78 9.03
CA LYS A 126 -14.82 30.20 10.24
C LYS A 126 -13.31 30.31 10.05
N VAL A 127 -12.74 29.44 9.22
CA VAL A 127 -11.35 29.47 8.76
C VAL A 127 -11.37 29.23 7.25
N GLU A 128 -10.42 29.81 6.52
CA GLU A 128 -10.31 29.66 5.06
C GLU A 128 -10.12 28.17 4.70
N ASP A 129 -10.98 27.65 3.83
CA ASP A 129 -11.01 26.25 3.38
C ASP A 129 -11.14 25.15 4.48
N ASP A 130 -11.57 25.45 5.71
CA ASP A 130 -11.49 24.49 6.83
C ASP A 130 -12.77 23.66 7.10
N THR A 131 -13.96 24.05 6.61
CA THR A 131 -15.17 23.25 6.91
C THR A 131 -15.39 22.12 5.88
N SER A 132 -15.03 20.89 6.25
CA SER A 132 -15.21 19.70 5.41
C SER A 132 -16.70 19.34 5.21
N ILE A 133 -17.27 19.64 4.04
CA ILE A 133 -18.60 19.15 3.64
C ILE A 133 -18.50 17.78 2.97
N TRP A 134 -19.13 16.78 3.58
CA TRP A 134 -19.30 15.45 3.00
C TRP A 134 -20.74 15.25 2.51
N LYS A 135 -20.90 14.94 1.22
CA LYS A 135 -22.19 14.52 0.66
C LYS A 135 -22.23 12.99 0.56
N VAL A 136 -22.87 12.38 1.55
CA VAL A 136 -23.09 10.93 1.66
C VAL A 136 -24.47 10.57 1.11
N ARG A 137 -24.56 9.47 0.35
CA ARG A 137 -25.84 8.98 -0.20
C ARG A 137 -26.60 8.17 0.85
N ASN A 138 -27.83 8.59 1.13
CA ASN A 138 -28.71 7.98 2.13
C ASN A 138 -29.47 6.75 1.61
N LYS A 139 -30.23 6.09 2.49
CA LYS A 139 -31.07 4.93 2.12
C LYS A 139 -32.03 5.21 0.95
N LYS A 140 -32.71 6.36 0.93
CA LYS A 140 -33.63 6.76 -0.15
C LYS A 140 -32.95 6.74 -1.51
N TYR A 141 -31.70 7.22 -1.64
CA TYR A 141 -30.96 7.12 -2.90
C TYR A 141 -30.83 5.67 -3.38
N TYR A 142 -30.47 4.74 -2.50
CA TYR A 142 -30.28 3.33 -2.87
C TYR A 142 -31.60 2.64 -3.20
N ASP A 143 -32.66 2.96 -2.47
CA ASP A 143 -33.99 2.43 -2.76
C ASP A 143 -34.48 2.87 -4.15
N GLU A 144 -34.33 4.15 -4.51
CA GLU A 144 -34.65 4.63 -5.87
C GLU A 144 -33.72 4.06 -6.95
N TYR A 145 -32.40 4.04 -6.69
CA TYR A 145 -31.41 3.48 -7.63
C TYR A 145 -31.69 2.01 -7.97
N ASN A 146 -32.08 1.20 -6.97
CA ASN A 146 -32.32 -0.23 -7.15
C ASN A 146 -33.59 -0.55 -7.96
N LYS A 147 -34.54 0.40 -8.11
CA LYS A 147 -35.73 0.23 -8.97
C LYS A 147 -35.36 0.12 -10.45
N THR A 148 -34.38 0.90 -10.89
CA THR A 148 -33.95 0.97 -12.31
C THR A 148 -32.63 0.25 -12.59
N ALA A 149 -31.81 -0.03 -11.56
CA ALA A 149 -30.57 -0.77 -11.72
C ALA A 149 -30.80 -2.25 -12.09
N HIS A 150 -30.06 -2.73 -13.10
CA HIS A 150 -29.94 -4.14 -13.45
C HIS A 150 -29.60 -4.99 -12.19
N PRO A 151 -30.17 -6.19 -11.99
CA PRO A 151 -30.04 -6.94 -10.73
C PRO A 151 -28.62 -7.06 -10.16
N VAL A 152 -27.63 -7.45 -10.98
CA VAL A 152 -26.21 -7.57 -10.54
C VAL A 152 -25.54 -6.23 -10.16
N LYS A 153 -26.16 -5.10 -10.51
CA LYS A 153 -25.72 -3.73 -10.18
C LYS A 153 -26.50 -3.11 -9.02
N ARG A 154 -27.54 -3.77 -8.49
CA ARG A 154 -28.25 -3.32 -7.28
C ARG A 154 -27.32 -3.33 -6.07
N ARG A 155 -27.46 -2.36 -5.16
CA ARG A 155 -26.61 -2.21 -3.97
C ARG A 155 -27.46 -2.00 -2.73
N LEU A 156 -27.26 -2.82 -1.70
CA LEU A 156 -27.95 -2.69 -0.43
C LEU A 156 -27.34 -1.54 0.37
N PHE A 157 -28.18 -0.64 0.90
CA PHE A 157 -27.74 0.52 1.68
C PHE A 157 -26.83 0.11 2.84
N LEU A 158 -27.23 -0.89 3.63
CA LEU A 158 -26.47 -1.36 4.80
C LEU A 158 -25.06 -1.84 4.42
N GLN A 159 -24.92 -2.58 3.32
CA GLN A 159 -23.60 -3.03 2.84
C GLN A 159 -22.71 -1.85 2.42
N LYS A 160 -23.28 -0.83 1.75
CA LYS A 160 -22.52 0.37 1.38
C LYS A 160 -22.19 1.25 2.59
N GLU A 161 -23.03 1.26 3.62
CA GLU A 161 -22.80 1.99 4.87
C GLU A 161 -21.71 1.33 5.73
N ILE A 162 -21.74 0.00 5.88
CA ILE A 162 -20.63 -0.77 6.47
C ILE A 162 -19.34 -0.50 5.70
N GLY A 163 -19.40 -0.55 4.36
CA GLY A 163 -18.28 -0.18 3.50
C GLY A 163 -17.76 1.23 3.77
N ARG A 164 -18.65 2.24 3.89
CA ARG A 164 -18.28 3.64 4.20
C ARG A 164 -17.50 3.74 5.51
N ILE A 165 -17.98 3.09 6.57
CA ILE A 165 -17.34 3.07 7.89
C ILE A 165 -15.96 2.39 7.82
N LEU A 166 -15.86 1.21 7.21
CA LEU A 166 -14.59 0.51 7.01
C LEU A 166 -13.59 1.34 6.20
N GLY A 167 -14.06 2.08 5.19
CA GLY A 167 -13.23 2.94 4.36
C GLY A 167 -12.60 4.07 5.17
N ILE A 168 -13.43 4.85 5.88
CA ILE A 168 -13.01 5.91 6.80
C ILE A 168 -11.99 5.37 7.80
N SER A 169 -12.34 4.25 8.43
CA SER A 169 -11.58 3.63 9.51
C SER A 169 -10.19 3.17 9.05
N THR A 170 -10.09 2.50 7.90
CA THR A 170 -8.81 1.97 7.39
C THR A 170 -7.90 3.05 6.81
N ILE A 171 -8.39 4.02 6.02
CA ILE A 171 -7.49 5.08 5.55
C ILE A 171 -7.07 6.02 6.69
N GLY A 172 -7.96 6.34 7.63
CA GLY A 172 -7.61 7.13 8.80
C GLY A 172 -6.55 6.43 9.67
N ALA A 173 -6.69 5.12 9.89
CA ALA A 173 -5.67 4.30 10.53
C ALA A 173 -4.33 4.33 9.75
N THR A 174 -4.36 4.20 8.43
CA THR A 174 -3.17 4.27 7.56
C THR A 174 -2.40 5.59 7.76
N ILE A 175 -3.13 6.71 7.78
CA ILE A 175 -2.54 8.05 8.00
C ILE A 175 -1.95 8.15 9.42
N HIS A 176 -2.71 7.71 10.43
CA HIS A 176 -2.28 7.73 11.82
C HIS A 176 -1.03 6.87 12.07
N ILE A 177 -0.92 5.70 11.44
CA ILE A 177 0.27 4.85 11.46
C ILE A 177 1.46 5.60 10.84
N ILE A 178 1.31 6.18 9.65
CA ILE A 178 2.39 6.92 8.96
C ILE A 178 2.86 8.12 9.81
N GLN A 179 1.93 8.89 10.37
CA GLN A 179 2.24 10.03 11.26
C GLN A 179 2.93 9.62 12.56
N THR A 180 2.56 8.46 13.12
CA THR A 180 3.11 7.94 14.38
C THR A 180 4.52 7.37 14.19
N PHE A 181 4.69 6.46 13.22
CA PHE A 181 5.96 5.73 13.04
C PHE A 181 6.99 6.50 12.20
N LYS A 182 6.53 7.45 11.36
CA LYS A 182 7.37 8.34 10.54
C LYS A 182 8.43 7.57 9.71
N PRO A 183 8.00 6.64 8.84
CA PRO A 183 8.93 5.88 8.00
C PRO A 183 9.71 6.80 7.05
N LYS A 184 10.92 6.39 6.67
CA LYS A 184 11.77 7.10 5.70
C LYS A 184 11.05 7.27 4.35
N ILE A 185 10.30 6.26 3.94
CA ILE A 185 9.47 6.24 2.73
C ILE A 185 8.08 5.67 3.08
N TRP A 186 7.02 6.26 2.54
CA TRP A 186 5.68 5.66 2.58
C TRP A 186 5.00 5.77 1.21
N ILE A 187 4.19 4.76 0.89
CA ILE A 187 3.39 4.68 -0.34
C ILE A 187 1.99 4.14 0.00
N ILE A 188 0.95 4.85 -0.43
CA ILE A 188 -0.45 4.44 -0.33
C ILE A 188 -0.98 4.21 -1.74
N GLU A 189 -1.44 3.00 -2.03
CA GLU A 189 -2.10 2.63 -3.29
C GLU A 189 -3.62 2.77 -3.17
N ASN A 190 -4.25 3.36 -4.20
CA ASN A 190 -5.67 3.23 -4.44
C ASN A 190 -6.02 3.54 -5.91
N PRO A 191 -7.18 3.09 -6.44
CA PRO A 191 -7.72 3.60 -7.70
C PRO A 191 -7.70 5.14 -7.79
N ALA A 192 -7.33 5.67 -8.96
CA ALA A 192 -7.15 7.10 -9.19
C ALA A 192 -8.45 7.92 -9.00
N THR A 193 -9.63 7.30 -9.20
CA THR A 193 -10.96 7.93 -9.04
C THR A 193 -11.56 7.76 -7.63
N SER A 194 -10.74 7.32 -6.68
CA SER A 194 -11.11 7.07 -5.29
C SER A 194 -11.32 8.39 -4.52
N LYS A 195 -12.39 8.50 -3.73
CA LYS A 195 -12.61 9.65 -2.82
C LYS A 195 -11.73 9.60 -1.56
N THR A 196 -10.91 8.56 -1.43
CA THR A 196 -9.87 8.51 -0.39
C THR A 196 -8.89 9.69 -0.51
N TRP A 197 -8.63 10.19 -1.73
CA TRP A 197 -7.72 11.31 -1.97
C TRP A 197 -8.29 12.63 -1.42
N ASP A 198 -9.55 12.94 -1.76
CA ASP A 198 -10.27 14.08 -1.18
C ASP A 198 -10.42 13.96 0.34
N PHE A 199 -10.69 12.75 0.86
CA PHE A 199 -10.82 12.49 2.30
C PHE A 199 -9.50 12.71 3.05
N GLN A 200 -8.40 12.18 2.51
CA GLN A 200 -7.05 12.44 3.02
C GLN A 200 -6.75 13.94 3.04
N LYS A 201 -6.99 14.64 1.93
CA LYS A 201 -6.67 16.07 1.78
C LYS A 201 -7.54 16.96 2.67
N HIS A 202 -8.86 16.82 2.61
CA HIS A 202 -9.82 17.80 3.14
C HIS A 202 -10.42 17.42 4.50
N HIS A 203 -10.04 16.30 5.10
CA HIS A 203 -10.49 15.93 6.45
C HIS A 203 -9.36 15.47 7.38
N TRP A 204 -8.44 14.65 6.89
CA TRP A 204 -7.25 14.25 7.66
C TRP A 204 -6.09 15.26 7.60
N ASP A 205 -6.29 16.35 6.87
CA ASP A 205 -5.28 17.35 6.53
C ASP A 205 -3.96 16.73 6.00
N PHE A 206 -4.07 15.56 5.34
CA PHE A 206 -2.92 14.77 4.91
C PHE A 206 -2.40 15.26 3.55
N HIS A 207 -2.01 16.55 3.54
CA HIS A 207 -1.63 17.35 2.37
C HIS A 207 -0.16 17.80 2.33
N ASN A 208 0.67 17.33 3.26
CA ASN A 208 2.14 17.44 3.23
C ASN A 208 2.74 17.12 1.85
N LYS A 209 3.89 17.72 1.49
CA LYS A 209 4.60 17.51 0.21
C LYS A 209 4.66 16.02 -0.19
N PHE A 210 3.78 15.63 -1.11
CA PHE A 210 3.62 14.27 -1.63
C PHE A 210 3.59 14.28 -3.16
N TYR A 211 3.68 13.09 -3.76
CA TYR A 211 3.53 12.86 -5.19
C TYR A 211 2.38 11.87 -5.43
N GLU A 212 1.51 12.17 -6.38
CA GLU A 212 0.48 11.24 -6.88
C GLU A 212 0.99 10.53 -8.13
N ASN A 213 1.69 9.42 -7.94
CA ASN A 213 2.29 8.68 -9.05
C ASN A 213 1.21 7.81 -9.71
N LYS A 214 0.58 8.36 -10.76
CA LYS A 214 -0.55 7.76 -11.48
C LYS A 214 -0.07 6.78 -12.55
N ILE A 215 -0.63 5.57 -12.57
CA ILE A 215 -0.27 4.47 -13.48
C ILE A 215 -1.51 3.72 -13.98
N TYR A 216 -1.29 2.75 -14.88
CA TYR A 216 -2.21 1.65 -15.16
C TYR A 216 -1.51 0.32 -14.87
N TYR A 217 -2.19 -0.66 -14.25
CA TYR A 217 -1.55 -1.97 -14.02
C TYR A 217 -1.17 -2.68 -15.34
N SER A 218 -1.95 -2.48 -16.41
CA SER A 218 -1.61 -2.97 -17.76
C SER A 218 -0.35 -2.35 -18.38
N SER A 219 0.20 -1.27 -17.81
CA SER A 219 1.50 -0.73 -18.21
C SER A 219 2.66 -1.67 -17.85
N TYR A 220 2.47 -2.58 -16.88
CA TYR A 220 3.48 -3.54 -16.40
C TYR A 220 3.10 -5.00 -16.70
N ASP A 221 1.81 -5.33 -16.78
CA ASP A 221 1.35 -6.71 -17.01
C ASP A 221 0.00 -6.70 -17.74
N ILE A 222 -0.03 -7.26 -18.96
CA ILE A 222 -1.20 -7.20 -19.86
C ILE A 222 -2.40 -8.01 -19.33
N ASP A 223 -2.15 -8.99 -18.46
CA ASP A 223 -3.20 -9.80 -17.80
C ASP A 223 -3.96 -9.02 -16.72
N PHE A 224 -3.45 -7.84 -16.35
CA PHE A 224 -4.16 -6.92 -15.47
C PHE A 224 -5.02 -5.93 -16.26
N SER A 225 -6.08 -5.48 -15.59
CA SER A 225 -7.00 -4.51 -16.16
C SER A 225 -6.40 -3.12 -16.34
N LEU A 226 -6.99 -2.36 -17.26
CA LEU A 226 -6.77 -0.93 -17.52
C LEU A 226 -7.22 0.02 -16.37
N LYS A 227 -7.24 -0.45 -15.13
CA LYS A 227 -7.63 0.32 -13.94
C LYS A 227 -6.59 1.44 -13.70
N PRO A 228 -6.98 2.73 -13.73
CA PRO A 228 -6.09 3.80 -13.33
C PRO A 228 -5.91 3.77 -11.81
N THR A 229 -4.67 3.78 -11.35
CA THR A 229 -4.27 3.69 -9.94
C THR A 229 -3.31 4.83 -9.61
N ILE A 230 -3.32 5.31 -8.37
CA ILE A 230 -2.37 6.27 -7.82
C ILE A 230 -1.61 5.57 -6.69
N PHE A 231 -0.28 5.66 -6.74
CA PHE A 231 0.61 5.42 -5.62
C PHE A 231 1.00 6.78 -5.03
N LYS A 232 0.30 7.21 -3.98
CA LYS A 232 0.58 8.47 -3.28
C LYS A 232 1.74 8.26 -2.31
N SER A 233 2.80 9.07 -2.40
CA SER A 233 4.02 8.84 -1.62
C SER A 233 4.80 10.11 -1.28
N ASN A 234 5.69 10.03 -0.28
CA ASN A 234 6.64 11.10 0.05
C ASN A 234 7.88 11.15 -0.88
N ILE A 235 7.95 10.27 -1.88
CA ILE A 235 8.96 10.27 -2.94
C ILE A 235 8.26 10.32 -4.30
N LYS A 236 8.86 11.02 -5.27
CA LYS A 236 8.46 10.90 -6.69
C LYS A 236 8.94 9.56 -7.21
N LEU A 237 8.04 8.81 -7.83
CA LEU A 237 8.30 7.58 -8.57
C LEU A 237 8.16 7.87 -10.06
N ASP A 238 9.05 7.30 -10.86
CA ASP A 238 9.05 7.40 -12.31
C ASP A 238 8.51 6.07 -12.86
N LEU A 239 7.18 5.95 -12.94
CA LEU A 239 6.49 4.70 -13.25
C LEU A 239 5.91 4.72 -14.66
N LEU A 240 5.77 3.55 -15.29
CA LEU A 240 5.20 3.42 -16.63
C LEU A 240 3.73 3.87 -16.64
N THR A 241 3.42 4.85 -17.49
CA THR A 241 2.07 5.41 -17.67
C THR A 241 1.40 4.99 -18.98
N ASN A 242 2.08 4.20 -19.81
CA ASN A 242 1.62 3.82 -21.15
C ASN A 242 0.34 2.96 -21.09
N ARG A 243 -0.71 3.40 -21.78
CA ARG A 243 -2.04 2.78 -21.71
C ARG A 243 -2.16 1.57 -22.62
N ASN A 244 -1.55 0.46 -22.23
CA ASN A 244 -1.61 -0.81 -22.96
C ASN A 244 -2.99 -1.47 -22.83
N LYS A 245 -3.41 -2.26 -23.84
CA LYS A 245 -4.70 -2.97 -23.91
C LYS A 245 -4.84 -4.07 -22.85
N GLY A 246 -5.14 -3.69 -21.61
CA GLY A 246 -5.27 -4.60 -20.48
C GLY A 246 -6.48 -5.55 -20.57
N ASN A 247 -6.41 -6.62 -19.78
CA ASN A 247 -7.43 -7.66 -19.71
C ASN A 247 -8.72 -7.17 -19.02
N ASN A 248 -9.84 -7.17 -19.75
CA ASN A 248 -11.16 -6.79 -19.21
C ASN A 248 -11.75 -7.87 -18.29
N ASP A 249 -11.47 -9.14 -18.55
CA ASP A 249 -11.98 -10.27 -17.77
C ASP A 249 -11.37 -10.32 -16.36
N HIS A 250 -10.17 -9.77 -16.19
CA HIS A 250 -9.55 -9.55 -14.88
C HIS A 250 -10.53 -8.87 -13.90
N MET A 251 -11.26 -7.85 -14.35
CA MET A 251 -12.23 -7.11 -13.54
C MET A 251 -13.64 -7.74 -13.51
N ALA A 252 -14.03 -8.41 -14.59
CA ALA A 252 -15.38 -8.96 -14.75
C ALA A 252 -15.57 -10.34 -14.10
N ARG A 253 -14.51 -11.16 -14.05
CA ARG A 253 -14.55 -12.58 -13.61
C ARG A 253 -13.64 -12.88 -12.41
N GLY A 254 -12.78 -11.95 -11.99
CA GLY A 254 -11.90 -12.12 -10.83
C GLY A 254 -12.61 -11.98 -9.48
N SER A 255 -12.16 -12.74 -8.48
CA SER A 255 -12.48 -12.49 -7.07
C SER A 255 -12.06 -11.06 -6.65
N TYR A 256 -12.59 -10.53 -5.55
CA TYR A 256 -12.11 -9.24 -5.03
C TYR A 256 -10.59 -9.25 -4.82
N SER A 257 -10.05 -10.32 -4.21
CA SER A 257 -8.61 -10.49 -3.96
C SER A 257 -7.78 -10.42 -5.25
N LYS A 258 -8.21 -11.10 -6.32
CA LYS A 258 -7.50 -11.05 -7.61
C LYS A 258 -7.58 -9.66 -8.24
N ARG A 259 -8.74 -9.00 -8.17
CA ARG A 259 -8.95 -7.63 -8.67
C ARG A 259 -8.20 -6.53 -7.89
N SER A 260 -7.82 -6.81 -6.64
CA SER A 260 -6.98 -5.93 -5.82
C SER A 260 -5.49 -6.29 -5.86
N SER A 261 -5.09 -7.36 -6.55
CA SER A 261 -3.68 -7.70 -6.70
C SER A 261 -2.92 -6.66 -7.52
N ILE A 262 -1.61 -6.57 -7.29
CA ILE A 262 -0.70 -5.61 -7.94
C ILE A 262 0.30 -6.40 -8.81
N PRO A 263 0.60 -5.95 -10.05
CA PRO A 263 1.61 -6.58 -10.89
C PRO A 263 2.97 -6.72 -10.21
N SER A 264 3.59 -7.89 -10.34
CA SER A 264 4.85 -8.21 -9.66
C SER A 264 6.02 -7.33 -10.15
N GLU A 265 6.08 -7.05 -11.46
CA GLU A 265 7.08 -6.16 -12.06
C GLU A 265 6.89 -4.68 -11.67
N LEU A 266 5.65 -4.23 -11.38
CA LEU A 266 5.39 -2.88 -10.86
C LEU A 266 5.95 -2.73 -9.44
N ILE A 267 5.76 -3.73 -8.57
CA ILE A 267 6.34 -3.70 -7.22
C ILE A 267 7.86 -3.75 -7.29
N LYS A 268 8.44 -4.54 -8.20
CA LYS A 268 9.88 -4.60 -8.45
C LYS A 268 10.46 -3.23 -8.83
N ASP A 269 9.82 -2.51 -9.75
CA ASP A 269 10.21 -1.16 -10.13
C ASP A 269 10.14 -0.18 -8.94
N ILE A 270 9.01 -0.17 -8.22
CA ILE A 270 8.83 0.65 -7.00
C ILE A 270 9.96 0.38 -5.98
N ILE A 271 10.29 -0.89 -5.71
CA ILE A 271 11.34 -1.25 -4.73
C ILE A 271 12.74 -0.85 -5.23
N ASN A 272 13.04 -0.99 -6.52
CA ASN A 272 14.30 -0.50 -7.09
C ASN A 272 14.46 1.02 -6.89
N GLN A 273 13.39 1.78 -7.16
CA GLN A 273 13.39 3.23 -6.94
C GLN A 273 13.51 3.59 -5.45
N ILE A 274 12.88 2.83 -4.55
CA ILE A 274 13.06 2.95 -3.10
C ILE A 274 14.53 2.76 -2.70
N LYS A 275 15.20 1.69 -3.16
CA LYS A 275 16.62 1.41 -2.88
C LYS A 275 17.51 2.57 -3.33
N ILE A 276 17.29 3.10 -4.53
CA ILE A 276 18.02 4.28 -5.05
C ILE A 276 17.80 5.52 -4.16
N LYS A 277 16.57 5.76 -3.68
CA LYS A 277 16.27 6.91 -2.80
C LYS A 277 16.87 6.76 -1.40
N LEU A 278 16.92 5.54 -0.85
CA LEU A 278 17.55 5.27 0.44
C LEU A 278 19.06 5.47 0.37
N ASN A 279 19.73 4.91 -0.65
CA ASN A 279 21.17 5.05 -0.85
C ASN A 279 21.60 6.51 -1.09
N LYS A 280 20.72 7.36 -1.65
CA LYS A 280 20.95 8.80 -1.82
C LYS A 280 20.74 9.65 -0.56
N LYS A 281 20.14 9.11 0.51
CA LYS A 281 19.99 9.79 1.81
C LYS A 281 21.06 9.40 2.83
N SER A 282 21.89 8.40 2.52
CA SER A 282 23.02 7.95 3.34
C SER A 282 24.38 8.52 2.88
N LYS A 283 24.34 9.53 1.99
CA LYS A 283 25.46 10.36 1.55
C LYS A 283 25.09 11.82 1.80
#